data_AF-A0A1F8JBH1-F1
#
_entry.id   AF-A0A1F8JBH1-F1
#
_cell.length_a   1.000
_cell.length_b   1.000
_cell.length_c   1.000
_cell.angle_alpha   90.00
_cell.angle_beta   90.00
_cell.angle_gamma   90.00
#
_symmetry.space_group_name_H-M   'P 1'
#
loop_
_entity.id
_entity.type
_entity.pdbx_description
1 polymer ?
#
loop_
_entity_poly.entity_id
_entity_poly.type
_entity_poly.pdbx_seq_one_letter_code
_entity_poly.pdbx_strand_id
1 'polypeptide(L)'
;MFEISAIRKNKISFEDYDFKQDLELRLFLSKLDKNSVSVLEEIIYSSLKTAIDKILKNLEISKIELIKILKNFEKFNLLKIENENIEIDKKIRNFFEFECQRFDKNFKEDLYFVSRLLQKIPIHVLPIWYYLPRSSNNIFNSIIEKFFKTPNLYKRYLDNIEHETPLFTFAIQEIFKSENFTIETKLIKDKFSFTDEELTEALIFLELNFICFVTYVEIDCEYIETATLFTEYKTFLNHLKTFKTIEIKDLDNLIKKRDSDFGFVQDMHFVLESLQKPSEIKSIKDKLKKHISKIDPKIHIANSYLDSVIDKLIKIKYVSFKDNILSKNDSSNEWLLMDNEKKVLHLYYHPLNTFQYENFNEISLKEAEKSISKVINCGYVYFDDFIINSFANVSEERSIELKPFGKSYKYVFPTYNIEETKFIKSVIFDRLFEAGIVSIGSIKAKDCFRVTKLGKLLFEEV
;
A
#
# COMPACT_ATOMS: atom_id res chain seq x y z
N MET A 1 -13.37 27.01 2.90
CA MET A 1 -14.22 27.00 4.10
C MET A 1 -15.23 25.87 3.90
N PHE A 2 -14.83 24.66 4.23
CA PHE A 2 -15.67 23.47 4.13
C PHE A 2 -16.07 23.11 5.55
N GLU A 3 -17.38 23.00 5.78
CA GLU A 3 -17.92 22.48 7.04
C GLU A 3 -17.31 21.11 7.29
N ILE A 4 -16.41 21.07 8.26
CA ILE A 4 -15.96 19.83 8.90
C ILE A 4 -17.19 19.37 9.68
N SER A 5 -18.03 18.56 9.05
CA SER A 5 -18.95 17.73 9.80
C SER A 5 -18.09 17.00 10.82
N ALA A 6 -18.43 17.17 12.10
CA ALA A 6 -17.76 16.49 13.19
C ALA A 6 -17.88 14.99 12.97
N ILE A 7 -16.91 14.39 12.28
CA ILE A 7 -16.75 12.95 12.17
C ILE A 7 -16.50 12.51 13.61
N ARG A 8 -17.57 12.07 14.28
CA ARG A 8 -17.46 11.34 15.53
C ARG A 8 -16.56 10.15 15.22
N LYS A 9 -15.37 10.17 15.82
CA LYS A 9 -14.31 9.19 15.60
C LYS A 9 -14.81 7.79 16.00
N ASN A 10 -14.22 6.75 15.42
CA ASN A 10 -14.68 5.37 15.62
C ASN A 10 -14.42 4.95 17.07
N LYS A 11 -15.50 4.73 17.84
CA LYS A 11 -15.45 4.26 19.24
C LYS A 11 -16.08 2.88 19.36
N ILE A 12 -15.45 2.01 20.14
CA ILE A 12 -15.98 0.70 20.54
C ILE A 12 -16.70 0.90 21.88
N SER A 13 -17.90 0.33 22.03
CA SER A 13 -18.60 0.28 23.32
C SER A 13 -18.63 -1.16 23.83
N PHE A 14 -18.07 -1.39 25.00
CA PHE A 14 -18.09 -2.70 25.66
C PHE A 14 -19.37 -2.95 26.48
N GLU A 15 -20.33 -2.01 26.51
CA GLU A 15 -21.47 -2.05 27.43
C GLU A 15 -22.38 -3.28 27.26
N ASP A 16 -22.58 -3.77 26.03
CA ASP A 16 -23.32 -5.02 25.78
C ASP A 16 -22.45 -6.13 25.15
N TYR A 17 -21.16 -6.15 25.51
CA TYR A 17 -20.23 -7.26 25.30
C TYR A 17 -19.85 -7.86 26.66
N ASP A 18 -19.79 -9.19 26.80
CA ASP A 18 -19.25 -9.80 28.02
C ASP A 18 -17.70 -9.73 28.00
N PHE A 19 -17.20 -8.51 28.07
CA PHE A 19 -15.78 -8.20 27.97
C PHE A 19 -14.96 -8.88 29.06
N LYS A 20 -15.50 -8.97 30.28
CA LYS A 20 -14.83 -9.62 31.40
C LYS A 20 -14.63 -11.10 31.15
N GLN A 21 -15.68 -11.78 30.68
CA GLN A 21 -15.56 -13.20 30.36
C GLN A 21 -14.58 -13.44 29.20
N ASP A 22 -14.61 -12.63 28.13
CA ASP A 22 -13.66 -12.77 27.01
C ASP A 22 -12.21 -12.57 27.48
N LEU A 23 -11.96 -11.52 28.27
CA LEU A 23 -10.64 -11.23 28.83
C LEU A 23 -10.11 -12.39 29.70
N GLU A 24 -10.93 -12.93 30.60
CA GLU A 24 -10.55 -14.08 31.43
C GLU A 24 -10.22 -15.32 30.58
N LEU A 25 -11.02 -15.60 29.55
CA LEU A 25 -10.82 -16.77 28.69
C LEU A 25 -9.59 -16.61 27.78
N ARG A 26 -9.28 -15.40 27.29
CA ARG A 26 -8.07 -15.14 26.50
C ARG A 26 -6.80 -15.20 27.34
N LEU A 27 -6.84 -14.67 28.57
CA LEU A 27 -5.74 -14.82 29.54
C LEU A 27 -5.47 -16.28 29.90
N PHE A 28 -6.50 -17.11 29.86
CA PHE A 28 -6.36 -18.54 30.03
C PHE A 28 -5.71 -19.20 28.80
N LEU A 29 -6.16 -18.84 27.58
CA LEU A 29 -5.58 -19.34 26.33
C LEU A 29 -4.08 -19.04 26.20
N SER A 30 -3.65 -17.84 26.61
CA SER A 30 -2.24 -17.42 26.52
C SER A 30 -1.29 -18.21 27.41
N LYS A 31 -1.82 -19.00 28.35
CA LYS A 31 -1.07 -19.83 29.30
C LYS A 31 -1.09 -21.32 28.95
N LEU A 32 -1.75 -21.71 27.86
CA LEU A 32 -1.85 -23.12 27.49
C LEU A 32 -0.55 -23.64 26.90
N ASP A 33 -0.11 -24.79 27.40
CA ASP A 33 0.97 -25.58 26.80
C ASP A 33 0.43 -26.54 25.73
N LYS A 34 1.34 -27.18 25.00
CA LYS A 34 1.00 -28.10 23.91
C LYS A 34 0.04 -29.21 24.33
N ASN A 35 0.29 -29.82 25.49
CA ASN A 35 -0.56 -30.88 26.02
C ASN A 35 -1.96 -30.36 26.35
N SER A 36 -2.07 -29.18 26.95
CA SER A 36 -3.37 -28.56 27.24
C SER A 36 -4.13 -28.21 25.98
N VAL A 37 -3.46 -27.71 24.93
CA VAL A 37 -4.10 -27.45 23.62
C VAL A 37 -4.62 -28.75 23.01
N SER A 38 -3.85 -29.83 23.00
CA SER A 38 -4.32 -31.13 22.48
C SER A 38 -5.51 -31.70 23.27
N VAL A 39 -5.51 -31.55 24.60
CA VAL A 39 -6.67 -31.93 25.44
C VAL A 39 -7.88 -31.06 25.09
N LEU A 40 -7.68 -29.75 24.89
CA LEU A 40 -8.76 -28.82 24.55
C LEU A 40 -9.38 -29.15 23.19
N GLU A 41 -8.57 -29.45 22.17
CA GLU A 41 -9.03 -29.90 20.85
C GLU A 41 -9.87 -31.18 20.96
N GLU A 42 -9.40 -32.19 21.69
CA GLU A 42 -10.15 -33.43 21.88
C GLU A 42 -11.50 -33.18 22.57
N ILE A 43 -11.55 -32.29 23.57
CA ILE A 43 -12.80 -31.89 24.24
C ILE A 43 -13.74 -31.19 23.26
N ILE A 44 -13.23 -30.28 22.44
CA ILE A 44 -14.01 -29.54 21.44
C ILE A 44 -14.63 -30.47 20.40
N TYR A 45 -13.98 -31.59 20.05
CA TYR A 45 -14.51 -32.56 19.09
C TYR A 45 -15.29 -33.72 19.72
N SER A 46 -15.25 -33.86 21.05
CA SER A 46 -15.97 -34.91 21.78
C SER A 46 -17.49 -34.63 21.94
N SER A 47 -18.23 -35.63 22.41
CA SER A 47 -19.65 -35.46 22.79
C SER A 47 -19.78 -34.63 24.07
N LEU A 48 -20.92 -33.94 24.24
CA LEU A 48 -21.19 -33.10 25.42
C LEU A 48 -21.02 -33.84 26.76
N LYS A 49 -21.22 -35.16 26.76
CA LYS A 49 -20.85 -36.05 27.86
C LYS A 49 -19.87 -37.09 27.35
N THR A 50 -18.69 -37.20 27.96
CA THR A 50 -17.62 -38.10 27.51
C THR A 50 -16.87 -38.69 28.69
N ALA A 51 -16.54 -39.98 28.63
CA ALA A 51 -15.73 -40.64 29.65
C ALA A 51 -14.25 -40.22 29.57
N ILE A 52 -13.60 -40.00 30.71
CA ILE A 52 -12.20 -39.58 30.80
C ILE A 52 -11.27 -40.59 30.09
N ASP A 53 -11.54 -41.89 30.24
CA ASP A 53 -10.74 -42.95 29.61
C ASP A 53 -10.84 -42.94 28.08
N LYS A 54 -11.91 -42.37 27.50
CA LYS A 54 -12.04 -42.23 26.04
C LYS A 54 -11.14 -41.11 25.51
N ILE A 55 -11.05 -39.99 26.24
CA ILE A 55 -10.17 -38.86 25.93
C ILE A 55 -8.70 -39.30 26.06
N LEU A 56 -8.39 -40.04 27.13
CA LEU A 56 -7.05 -40.56 27.39
C LEU A 56 -6.53 -41.44 26.23
N LYS A 57 -7.38 -42.24 25.59
CA LYS A 57 -6.97 -43.13 24.49
C LYS A 57 -6.45 -42.40 23.25
N ASN A 58 -6.88 -41.15 23.07
CA ASN A 58 -6.55 -40.34 21.91
C ASN A 58 -5.35 -39.41 22.16
N LEU A 59 -4.82 -39.38 23.39
CA LEU A 59 -3.77 -38.45 23.81
C LEU A 59 -2.57 -39.19 24.39
N GLU A 60 -1.36 -38.73 24.06
CA GLU A 60 -0.10 -39.29 24.57
C GLU A 60 0.28 -38.73 25.95
N ILE A 61 -0.68 -38.64 26.88
CA ILE A 61 -0.48 -38.08 28.23
C ILE A 61 -0.90 -39.04 29.34
N SER A 62 -0.32 -38.85 30.52
CA SER A 62 -0.68 -39.66 31.69
C SER A 62 -2.06 -39.28 32.24
N LYS A 63 -2.79 -40.25 32.84
CA LYS A 63 -4.11 -39.99 33.45
C LYS A 63 -4.04 -38.92 34.56
N ILE A 64 -2.93 -38.86 35.28
CA ILE A 64 -2.69 -37.86 36.33
C ILE A 64 -2.58 -36.46 35.73
N GLU A 65 -1.87 -36.33 34.62
CA GLU A 65 -1.70 -35.06 33.90
C GLU A 65 -3.00 -34.61 33.24
N LEU A 66 -3.73 -35.52 32.58
CA LEU A 66 -5.06 -35.24 32.03
C LEU A 66 -6.01 -34.69 33.11
N ILE A 67 -6.07 -35.32 34.29
CA ILE A 67 -6.92 -34.83 35.39
C ILE A 67 -6.50 -33.44 35.87
N LYS A 68 -5.20 -33.11 35.90
CA LYS A 68 -4.73 -31.76 36.24
C LYS A 68 -5.20 -30.73 35.22
N ILE A 69 -5.10 -31.04 33.92
CA ILE A 69 -5.55 -30.16 32.84
C ILE A 69 -7.08 -29.98 32.91
N LEU A 70 -7.85 -31.06 33.07
CA LEU A 70 -9.31 -31.00 33.19
C LEU A 70 -9.77 -30.16 34.40
N LYS A 71 -9.09 -30.28 35.55
CA LYS A 71 -9.37 -29.44 36.72
C LYS A 71 -9.08 -27.96 36.47
N ASN A 72 -8.09 -27.65 35.64
CA ASN A 72 -7.85 -26.26 35.22
C ASN A 72 -8.99 -25.78 34.31
N PHE A 73 -9.49 -26.60 33.39
CA PHE A 73 -10.59 -26.25 32.49
C PHE A 73 -11.92 -26.07 33.25
N GLU A 74 -12.14 -26.85 34.31
CA GLU A 74 -13.30 -26.72 35.20
C GLU A 74 -13.35 -25.35 35.91
N LYS A 75 -12.20 -24.76 36.27
CA LYS A 75 -12.15 -23.42 36.88
C LYS A 75 -12.71 -22.32 35.97
N PHE A 76 -12.61 -22.49 34.65
CA PHE A 76 -13.12 -21.56 33.65
C PHE A 76 -14.52 -21.96 33.15
N ASN A 77 -15.22 -22.85 33.87
CA ASN A 77 -16.55 -23.34 33.56
C ASN A 77 -16.69 -24.06 32.20
N LEU A 78 -15.59 -24.44 31.54
CA LEU A 78 -15.64 -25.16 30.26
C LEU A 78 -16.31 -26.54 30.42
N LEU A 79 -16.04 -27.20 31.53
CA LEU A 79 -16.55 -28.54 31.82
C LEU A 79 -16.80 -28.73 33.31
N LYS A 80 -17.57 -29.75 33.66
CA LYS A 80 -17.74 -30.29 35.01
C LYS A 80 -17.31 -31.73 35.05
N ILE A 81 -16.61 -32.12 36.12
CA ILE A 81 -16.15 -33.50 36.29
C ILE A 81 -17.16 -34.26 37.16
N GLU A 82 -17.86 -35.22 36.56
CA GLU A 82 -18.79 -36.12 37.24
C GLU A 82 -18.21 -37.55 37.28
N ASN A 83 -17.57 -37.92 38.40
CA ASN A 83 -16.91 -39.22 38.58
C ASN A 83 -15.89 -39.51 37.45
N GLU A 84 -16.22 -40.44 36.55
CA GLU A 84 -15.39 -40.83 35.40
C GLU A 84 -15.80 -40.17 34.08
N ASN A 85 -16.80 -39.30 34.11
CA ASN A 85 -17.29 -38.57 32.95
C ASN A 85 -17.02 -37.07 33.10
N ILE A 86 -16.87 -36.40 31.97
CA ILE A 86 -16.92 -34.95 31.88
C ILE A 86 -18.21 -34.52 31.18
N GLU A 87 -18.80 -33.44 31.67
CA GLU A 87 -19.92 -32.74 31.03
C GLU A 87 -19.44 -31.37 30.55
N ILE A 88 -19.60 -31.08 29.27
CA ILE A 88 -19.02 -29.91 28.60
C ILE A 88 -20.10 -28.82 28.43
N ASP A 89 -19.77 -27.59 28.82
CA ASP A 89 -20.65 -26.44 28.58
C ASP A 89 -20.67 -26.08 27.09
N LYS A 90 -21.86 -26.11 26.49
CA LYS A 90 -22.03 -25.86 25.05
C LYS A 90 -21.65 -24.44 24.63
N LYS A 91 -21.94 -23.42 25.46
CA LYS A 91 -21.65 -22.02 25.11
C LYS A 91 -20.15 -21.76 25.14
N ILE A 92 -19.48 -22.22 26.20
CA ILE A 92 -18.03 -22.03 26.37
C ILE A 92 -17.25 -22.90 25.37
N ARG A 93 -17.73 -24.11 25.06
CA ARG A 93 -17.18 -24.92 23.95
C ARG A 93 -17.19 -24.17 22.63
N ASN A 94 -18.30 -23.52 22.27
CA ASN A 94 -18.39 -22.75 21.02
C ASN A 94 -17.41 -21.57 21.00
N PHE A 95 -17.10 -20.98 22.15
CA PHE A 95 -16.05 -19.96 22.28
C PHE A 95 -14.69 -20.55 21.90
N PHE A 96 -14.27 -21.62 22.58
CA PHE A 96 -12.98 -22.26 22.35
C PHE A 96 -12.85 -22.91 20.96
N GLU A 97 -13.93 -23.44 20.37
CA GLU A 97 -13.93 -23.96 19.00
C GLU A 97 -13.48 -22.91 17.95
N PHE A 98 -13.78 -21.65 18.21
CA PHE A 98 -13.35 -20.55 17.36
C PHE A 98 -11.93 -20.12 17.68
N GLU A 99 -11.60 -19.93 18.95
CA GLU A 99 -10.29 -19.46 19.38
C GLU A 99 -9.17 -20.50 19.16
N CYS A 100 -9.47 -21.80 19.24
CA CYS A 100 -8.49 -22.87 18.99
C CYS A 100 -7.95 -22.85 17.56
N GLN A 101 -8.68 -22.26 16.60
CA GLN A 101 -8.17 -22.09 15.24
C GLN A 101 -6.88 -21.29 15.19
N ARG A 102 -6.61 -20.42 16.18
CA ARG A 102 -5.39 -19.60 16.28
C ARG A 102 -4.13 -20.40 16.59
N PHE A 103 -4.27 -21.66 17.02
CA PHE A 103 -3.16 -22.58 17.28
C PHE A 103 -2.81 -23.45 16.05
N ASP A 104 -3.63 -23.40 14.98
CA ASP A 104 -3.34 -24.09 13.73
C ASP A 104 -2.17 -23.42 12.99
N LYS A 105 -1.22 -24.24 12.52
CA LYS A 105 -0.06 -23.80 11.72
C LYS A 105 -0.46 -23.07 10.44
N ASN A 106 -1.63 -23.37 9.90
CA ASN A 106 -2.14 -22.75 8.66
C ASN A 106 -3.12 -21.61 8.91
N PHE A 107 -3.30 -21.20 10.17
CA PHE A 107 -4.20 -20.12 10.53
C PHE A 107 -3.82 -18.81 9.83
N LYS A 108 -4.85 -18.07 9.41
CA LYS A 108 -4.70 -16.72 8.85
C LYS A 108 -5.80 -15.83 9.40
N GLU A 109 -5.37 -14.69 9.90
CA GLU A 109 -6.14 -13.55 10.36
C GLU A 109 -6.71 -12.75 9.16
N ASP A 110 -7.48 -13.43 8.31
CA ASP A 110 -8.01 -12.89 7.07
C ASP A 110 -9.47 -12.45 7.20
N LEU A 111 -10.04 -11.89 6.13
CA LEU A 111 -11.44 -11.48 6.10
C LEU A 111 -12.41 -12.63 6.36
N TYR A 112 -12.04 -13.88 6.10
CA TYR A 112 -12.89 -15.02 6.42
C TYR A 112 -12.97 -15.23 7.93
N PHE A 113 -11.85 -15.10 8.64
CA PHE A 113 -11.83 -15.07 10.11
C PHE A 113 -12.68 -13.90 10.65
N VAL A 114 -12.51 -12.69 10.10
CA VAL A 114 -13.31 -11.51 10.48
C VAL A 114 -14.81 -11.75 10.26
N SER A 115 -15.21 -12.39 9.16
CA SER A 115 -16.61 -12.74 8.89
C SER A 115 -17.21 -13.62 9.99
N ARG A 116 -16.44 -14.61 10.49
CA ARG A 116 -16.87 -15.49 11.59
C ARG A 116 -16.87 -14.78 12.94
N LEU A 117 -15.91 -13.88 13.17
CA LEU A 117 -15.84 -13.02 14.36
C LEU A 117 -17.09 -12.13 14.48
N LEU A 118 -17.52 -11.52 13.37
CA LEU A 118 -18.73 -10.70 13.28
C LEU A 118 -20.04 -11.46 13.57
N GLN A 119 -20.08 -12.77 13.35
CA GLN A 119 -21.25 -13.60 13.69
C GLN A 119 -21.39 -13.83 15.20
N LYS A 120 -20.31 -13.68 15.95
CA LYS A 120 -20.26 -13.92 17.39
C LYS A 120 -20.43 -12.65 18.21
N ILE A 121 -19.95 -11.53 17.68
CA ILE A 121 -19.95 -10.26 18.39
C ILE A 121 -21.20 -9.46 18.00
N PRO A 122 -21.95 -8.94 18.98
CA PRO A 122 -23.07 -8.06 18.69
C PRO A 122 -22.62 -6.82 17.91
N ILE A 123 -23.39 -6.42 16.90
CA ILE A 123 -23.00 -5.36 15.94
C ILE A 123 -22.72 -4.01 16.63
N HIS A 124 -23.37 -3.73 17.77
CA HIS A 124 -23.19 -2.48 18.53
C HIS A 124 -21.86 -2.39 19.29
N VAL A 125 -21.15 -3.51 19.47
CA VAL A 125 -19.82 -3.56 20.09
C VAL A 125 -18.75 -3.16 19.09
N LEU A 126 -19.00 -3.39 17.80
CA LEU A 126 -18.08 -3.01 16.73
C LEU A 126 -17.93 -1.48 16.67
N PRO A 127 -16.81 -0.98 16.10
CA PRO A 127 -16.64 0.45 15.91
C PRO A 127 -17.89 1.03 15.25
N ILE A 128 -18.44 2.13 15.78
CA ILE A 128 -19.74 2.63 15.29
C ILE A 128 -19.59 3.08 13.83
N TRP A 129 -19.80 2.16 12.91
CA TRP A 129 -19.82 2.41 11.48
C TRP A 129 -21.19 3.01 11.16
N TYR A 130 -21.39 4.28 11.53
CA TYR A 130 -22.61 5.10 11.35
C TYR A 130 -23.16 5.13 9.91
N TYR A 131 -22.47 4.50 8.96
CA TYR A 131 -22.80 4.45 7.56
C TYR A 131 -23.31 3.09 7.07
N LEU A 132 -23.33 2.02 7.86
CA LEU A 132 -23.89 0.76 7.37
C LEU A 132 -25.42 0.89 7.24
N PRO A 133 -25.99 0.73 6.04
CA PRO A 133 -27.44 0.79 5.89
C PRO A 133 -28.05 -0.32 6.76
N ARG A 134 -28.98 0.02 7.66
CA ARG A 134 -29.72 -0.99 8.46
C ARG A 134 -30.45 -2.03 7.59
N SER A 135 -30.59 -1.75 6.29
CA SER A 135 -31.19 -2.60 5.26
C SER A 135 -30.17 -3.43 4.44
N SER A 136 -28.87 -3.40 4.76
CA SER A 136 -27.90 -4.21 4.03
C SER A 136 -28.15 -5.70 4.31
N ASN A 137 -28.58 -6.46 3.31
CA ASN A 137 -28.73 -7.91 3.37
C ASN A 137 -27.41 -8.64 3.68
N ASN A 138 -26.27 -7.93 3.64
CA ASN A 138 -24.96 -8.46 4.02
C ASN A 138 -24.06 -7.36 4.63
N ILE A 139 -24.10 -7.22 5.96
CA ILE A 139 -23.28 -6.28 6.75
C ILE A 139 -21.79 -6.42 6.41
N PHE A 140 -21.31 -7.65 6.25
CA PHE A 140 -19.92 -7.94 5.95
C PHE A 140 -19.44 -7.34 4.62
N ASN A 141 -20.26 -7.47 3.56
CA ASN A 141 -19.92 -6.86 2.27
C ASN A 141 -19.88 -5.33 2.36
N SER A 142 -20.80 -4.72 3.13
CA SER A 142 -20.81 -3.27 3.32
C SER A 142 -19.60 -2.77 4.13
N ILE A 143 -19.08 -3.55 5.07
CA ILE A 143 -17.81 -3.27 5.76
C ILE A 143 -16.65 -3.29 4.77
N ILE A 144 -16.59 -4.32 3.92
CA ILE A 144 -15.55 -4.43 2.88
C ILE A 144 -15.58 -3.22 1.97
N GLU A 145 -16.74 -2.89 1.40
CA GLU A 145 -16.89 -1.78 0.44
C GLU A 145 -16.48 -0.42 1.01
N LYS A 146 -16.77 -0.17 2.29
CA LYS A 146 -16.51 1.14 2.92
C LYS A 146 -15.12 1.29 3.50
N PHE A 147 -14.56 0.23 4.08
CA PHE A 147 -13.34 0.32 4.88
C PHE A 147 -12.16 -0.45 4.30
N PHE A 148 -12.39 -1.59 3.65
CA PHE A 148 -11.30 -2.49 3.22
C PHE A 148 -11.07 -2.51 1.70
N LYS A 149 -12.02 -1.97 0.91
CA LYS A 149 -12.04 -2.11 -0.55
C LYS A 149 -10.73 -1.69 -1.20
N THR A 150 -10.10 -0.62 -0.73
CA THR A 150 -8.78 -0.19 -1.18
C THR A 150 -7.84 0.01 0.01
N PRO A 151 -6.51 -0.14 -0.17
CA PRO A 151 -5.55 0.11 0.91
C PRO A 151 -5.61 1.54 1.47
N ASN A 152 -5.98 2.51 0.64
CA ASN A 152 -6.16 3.91 1.05
C ASN A 152 -7.38 4.10 1.95
N LEU A 153 -8.47 3.37 1.69
CA LEU A 153 -9.64 3.37 2.58
C LEU A 153 -9.28 2.77 3.93
N TYR A 154 -8.53 1.67 3.94
CA TYR A 154 -8.09 1.05 5.19
C TYR A 154 -7.11 1.95 5.96
N LYS A 155 -6.19 2.63 5.28
CA LYS A 155 -5.32 3.63 5.89
C LYS A 155 -6.11 4.77 6.53
N ARG A 156 -7.07 5.34 5.79
CA ARG A 156 -7.98 6.37 6.33
C ARG A 156 -8.80 5.86 7.51
N TYR A 157 -9.20 4.59 7.48
CA TYR A 157 -9.87 3.96 8.61
C TYR A 157 -8.96 3.95 9.84
N LEU A 158 -7.71 3.48 9.70
CA LEU A 158 -6.71 3.49 10.77
C LEU A 158 -6.48 4.90 11.34
N ASP A 159 -6.37 5.92 10.47
CA ASP A 159 -6.17 7.32 10.87
C ASP A 159 -7.36 7.90 11.67
N ASN A 160 -8.56 7.31 11.54
CA ASN A 160 -9.80 7.77 12.17
C ASN A 160 -10.16 7.04 13.48
N ILE A 161 -9.34 6.09 13.94
CA ILE A 161 -9.58 5.34 15.17
C ILE A 161 -9.30 6.23 16.38
N GLU A 162 -10.21 6.25 17.37
CA GLU A 162 -9.90 6.89 18.66
C GLU A 162 -8.91 6.03 19.42
N HIS A 163 -7.72 6.57 19.64
CA HIS A 163 -6.81 6.02 20.63
C HIS A 163 -7.25 6.53 22.00
N GLU A 164 -8.09 5.75 22.69
CA GLU A 164 -8.55 6.12 24.04
C GLU A 164 -7.40 6.11 25.06
N THR A 165 -6.39 5.27 24.84
CA THR A 165 -5.15 5.25 25.65
C THR A 165 -3.88 5.35 24.79
N PRO A 166 -2.81 5.98 25.31
CA PRO A 166 -1.50 6.01 24.64
C PRO A 166 -0.94 4.61 24.36
N LEU A 167 -1.33 3.63 25.19
CA LEU A 167 -0.89 2.23 25.13
C LEU A 167 -1.20 1.61 23.76
N PHE A 168 -2.41 1.85 23.24
CA PHE A 168 -2.81 1.34 21.93
C PHE A 168 -1.93 1.88 20.81
N THR A 169 -1.64 3.19 20.84
CA THR A 169 -0.81 3.83 19.82
C THR A 169 0.60 3.27 19.81
N PHE A 170 1.18 2.99 20.99
CA PHE A 170 2.51 2.39 21.09
C PHE A 170 2.55 0.95 20.59
N ALA A 171 1.56 0.12 20.96
CA ALA A 171 1.47 -1.25 20.47
C ALA A 171 1.37 -1.30 18.94
N ILE A 172 0.52 -0.45 18.35
CA ILE A 172 0.40 -0.30 16.89
C ILE A 172 1.75 0.08 16.27
N GLN A 173 2.42 1.11 16.80
CA GLN A 173 3.70 1.56 16.25
C GLN A 173 4.78 0.48 16.25
N GLU A 174 4.83 -0.36 17.29
CA GLU A 174 5.79 -1.47 17.36
C GLU A 174 5.48 -2.57 16.36
N ILE A 175 4.20 -2.94 16.17
CA ILE A 175 3.78 -3.90 15.14
C ILE A 175 4.14 -3.38 13.74
N PHE A 176 3.94 -2.10 13.46
CA PHE A 176 4.29 -1.52 12.17
C PHE A 176 5.81 -1.46 11.91
N LYS A 177 6.62 -1.40 12.98
CA LYS A 177 8.09 -1.39 12.91
C LYS A 177 8.69 -2.81 12.82
N SER A 178 7.98 -3.83 13.31
CA SER A 178 8.52 -5.18 13.39
C SER A 178 8.72 -5.83 12.02
N GLU A 179 9.58 -6.84 11.99
CA GLU A 179 9.77 -7.64 10.78
C GLU A 179 8.49 -8.42 10.45
N ASN A 180 8.12 -8.41 9.17
CA ASN A 180 6.86 -9.00 8.68
C ASN A 180 5.58 -8.53 9.38
N PHE A 181 5.61 -7.43 10.14
CA PHE A 181 4.45 -6.92 10.89
C PHE A 181 3.87 -7.93 11.89
N THR A 182 4.75 -8.76 12.46
CA THR A 182 4.44 -9.71 13.54
C THR A 182 5.41 -9.46 14.69
N ILE A 183 4.94 -9.55 15.93
CA ILE A 183 5.76 -9.36 17.14
C ILE A 183 5.26 -10.28 18.25
N GLU A 184 6.19 -10.79 19.07
CA GLU A 184 5.83 -11.54 20.27
C GLU A 184 5.19 -10.61 21.31
N THR A 185 4.08 -11.03 21.91
CA THR A 185 3.35 -10.21 22.88
C THR A 185 4.17 -9.96 24.15
N LYS A 186 5.02 -10.91 24.53
CA LYS A 186 5.99 -10.79 25.63
C LYS A 186 6.94 -9.60 25.43
N LEU A 187 7.41 -9.34 24.21
CA LEU A 187 8.29 -8.20 23.91
C LEU A 187 7.57 -6.86 24.08
N ILE A 188 6.30 -6.78 23.69
CA ILE A 188 5.47 -5.60 23.94
C ILE A 188 5.30 -5.40 25.44
N LYS A 189 4.97 -6.47 26.16
CA LYS A 189 4.78 -6.47 27.61
C LYS A 189 6.02 -5.93 28.34
N ASP A 190 7.19 -6.46 28.03
CA ASP A 190 8.44 -6.12 28.70
C ASP A 190 8.89 -4.69 28.36
N LYS A 191 8.68 -4.24 27.12
CA LYS A 191 9.10 -2.91 26.66
C LYS A 191 8.31 -1.78 27.33
N PHE A 192 7.04 -2.02 27.63
CA PHE A 192 6.15 -1.01 28.19
C PHE A 192 5.69 -1.32 29.63
N SER A 193 6.22 -2.38 30.24
CA SER A 193 5.89 -2.82 31.61
C SER A 193 4.40 -3.07 31.84
N PHE A 194 3.72 -3.67 30.88
CA PHE A 194 2.27 -3.95 30.97
C PHE A 194 1.96 -5.13 31.88
N THR A 195 0.81 -5.09 32.55
CA THR A 195 0.19 -6.28 33.14
C THR A 195 -0.39 -7.19 32.05
N ASP A 196 -0.61 -8.47 32.38
CA ASP A 196 -1.24 -9.40 31.43
C ASP A 196 -2.65 -8.96 31.03
N GLU A 197 -3.40 -8.40 31.99
CA GLU A 197 -4.76 -7.89 31.81
C GLU A 197 -4.77 -6.68 30.87
N GLU A 198 -3.93 -5.67 31.12
CA GLU A 198 -3.83 -4.47 30.26
C GLU A 198 -3.42 -4.82 28.83
N LEU A 199 -2.48 -5.75 28.66
CA LEU A 199 -2.06 -6.18 27.34
C LEU A 199 -3.17 -6.93 26.61
N THR A 200 -3.89 -7.81 27.30
CA THR A 200 -4.99 -8.58 26.70
C THR A 200 -6.15 -7.67 26.33
N GLU A 201 -6.51 -6.71 27.20
CA GLU A 201 -7.46 -5.65 26.88
C GLU A 201 -7.02 -4.86 25.64
N ALA A 202 -5.73 -4.50 25.56
CA ALA A 202 -5.18 -3.82 24.41
C ALA A 202 -5.35 -4.63 23.11
N LEU A 203 -5.03 -5.92 23.15
CA LEU A 203 -5.11 -6.81 21.99
C LEU A 203 -6.57 -7.06 21.56
N ILE A 204 -7.51 -7.22 22.51
CA ILE A 204 -8.95 -7.33 22.21
C ILE A 204 -9.42 -6.08 21.48
N PHE A 205 -9.09 -4.89 22.00
CA PHE A 205 -9.48 -3.64 21.35
C PHE A 205 -8.92 -3.51 19.92
N LEU A 206 -7.66 -3.88 19.71
CA LEU A 206 -7.04 -3.87 18.38
C LEU A 206 -7.69 -4.89 17.42
N GLU A 207 -8.10 -6.04 17.93
CA GLU A 207 -8.80 -7.07 17.16
C GLU A 207 -10.21 -6.64 16.77
N LEU A 208 -10.96 -6.04 17.68
CA LEU A 208 -12.30 -5.53 17.40
C LEU A 208 -12.30 -4.35 16.42
N ASN A 209 -11.18 -3.62 16.35
CA ASN A 209 -10.93 -2.62 15.30
C ASN A 209 -10.35 -3.22 14.01
N PHE A 210 -10.15 -4.54 13.91
CA PHE A 210 -9.57 -5.23 12.76
C PHE A 210 -8.18 -4.70 12.36
N ILE A 211 -7.34 -4.40 13.35
CA ILE A 211 -5.97 -3.93 13.14
C ILE A 211 -5.00 -5.11 13.31
N CYS A 212 -5.07 -5.75 14.46
CA CYS A 212 -4.15 -6.78 14.90
C CYS A 212 -4.91 -7.96 15.47
N PHE A 213 -4.41 -9.16 15.22
CA PHE A 213 -4.98 -10.40 15.72
C PHE A 213 -3.90 -11.18 16.47
N VAL A 214 -4.32 -11.91 17.49
CA VAL A 214 -3.45 -12.79 18.25
C VAL A 214 -3.39 -14.16 17.58
N THR A 215 -2.18 -14.70 17.43
CA THR A 215 -1.88 -16.01 16.86
C THR A 215 -0.88 -16.75 17.74
N TYR A 216 -0.97 -18.08 17.80
CA TYR A 216 -0.07 -18.91 18.60
C TYR A 216 0.83 -19.72 17.69
N VAL A 217 2.13 -19.44 17.73
CA VAL A 217 3.13 -20.10 16.88
C VAL A 217 3.88 -21.14 17.70
N GLU A 218 3.92 -22.38 17.21
CA GLU A 218 4.71 -23.46 17.83
C GLU A 218 6.20 -23.26 17.53
N ILE A 219 6.99 -22.95 18.56
CA ILE A 219 8.45 -22.81 18.51
C ILE A 219 9.03 -23.71 19.61
N ASP A 220 9.95 -24.61 19.26
CA ASP A 220 10.64 -25.50 20.21
C ASP A 220 9.70 -26.28 21.15
N CYS A 221 8.55 -26.72 20.63
CA CYS A 221 7.49 -27.44 21.37
C CYS A 221 6.70 -26.61 22.40
N GLU A 222 6.83 -25.29 22.37
CA GLU A 222 5.99 -24.35 23.11
C GLU A 222 5.18 -23.46 22.16
N TYR A 223 4.00 -23.02 22.61
CA TYR A 223 3.22 -22.03 21.89
C TYR A 223 3.64 -20.62 22.35
N ILE A 224 4.08 -19.82 21.41
CA ILE A 224 4.42 -18.42 21.63
C ILE A 224 3.28 -17.55 21.11
N GLU A 225 2.72 -16.73 21.99
CA GLU A 225 1.69 -15.75 21.64
C GLU A 225 2.32 -14.60 20.84
N THR A 226 1.77 -14.37 19.65
CA THR A 226 2.24 -13.36 18.70
C THR A 226 1.08 -12.47 18.28
N ALA A 227 1.35 -11.18 18.16
CA ALA A 227 0.44 -10.18 17.64
C ALA A 227 0.81 -9.91 16.18
N THR A 228 -0.13 -10.12 15.26
CA THR A 228 0.07 -9.98 13.82
C THR A 228 -0.94 -9.02 13.21
N LEU A 229 -0.45 -8.14 12.33
CA LEU A 229 -1.28 -7.24 11.54
C LEU A 229 -2.22 -8.03 10.61
N PHE A 230 -3.44 -7.54 10.43
CA PHE A 230 -4.43 -8.06 9.48
C PHE A 230 -3.83 -8.50 8.13
N THR A 231 -4.13 -9.73 7.71
CA THR A 231 -3.42 -10.46 6.65
C THR A 231 -3.39 -9.71 5.33
N GLU A 232 -4.53 -9.20 4.87
CA GLU A 232 -4.66 -8.55 3.57
C GLU A 232 -3.86 -7.25 3.52
N TYR A 233 -3.82 -6.49 4.60
CA TYR A 233 -3.00 -5.28 4.67
C TYR A 233 -1.52 -5.60 4.84
N LYS A 234 -1.17 -6.61 5.65
CA LYS A 234 0.20 -7.12 5.80
C LYS A 234 0.79 -7.57 4.46
N THR A 235 0.03 -8.33 3.67
CA THR A 235 0.46 -8.76 2.33
C THR A 235 0.66 -7.58 1.38
N PHE A 236 -0.22 -6.58 1.43
CA PHE A 236 -0.05 -5.33 0.68
C PHE A 236 1.24 -4.59 1.06
N LEU A 237 1.51 -4.41 2.37
CA LEU A 237 2.72 -3.73 2.83
C LEU A 237 4.00 -4.50 2.49
N ASN A 238 3.99 -5.82 2.60
CA ASN A 238 5.12 -6.67 2.20
C ASN A 238 5.37 -6.60 0.69
N HIS A 239 4.32 -6.51 -0.12
CA HIS A 239 4.45 -6.22 -1.55
C HIS A 239 5.16 -4.87 -1.75
N LEU A 240 4.72 -3.80 -1.07
CA LEU A 240 5.38 -2.49 -1.19
C LEU A 240 6.86 -2.51 -0.77
N LYS A 241 7.22 -3.26 0.28
CA LYS A 241 8.63 -3.42 0.73
C LYS A 241 9.48 -4.15 -0.32
N THR A 242 8.93 -5.20 -0.92
CA THR A 242 9.63 -6.04 -1.92
C THR A 242 9.82 -5.30 -3.25
N PHE A 243 8.82 -4.52 -3.65
CA PHE A 243 8.75 -3.82 -4.94
C PHE A 243 9.25 -2.37 -4.85
N LYS A 244 10.31 -2.12 -4.06
CA LYS A 244 10.94 -0.79 -4.00
C LYS A 244 11.84 -0.62 -5.22
N THR A 245 11.63 0.45 -5.99
CA THR A 245 12.46 0.75 -7.16
C THR A 245 13.93 0.94 -6.74
N ILE A 246 14.81 0.15 -7.35
CA ILE A 246 16.23 0.12 -7.01
C ILE A 246 16.95 1.20 -7.83
N GLU A 247 17.70 2.05 -7.13
CA GLU A 247 18.58 3.02 -7.77
C GLU A 247 19.75 2.32 -8.47
N ILE A 248 20.03 2.74 -9.70
CA ILE A 248 21.16 2.25 -10.48
C ILE A 248 22.45 2.80 -9.88
N LYS A 249 23.28 1.92 -9.31
CA LYS A 249 24.56 2.29 -8.68
C LYS A 249 25.69 2.50 -9.69
N ASP A 250 25.70 1.74 -10.78
CA ASP A 250 26.72 1.82 -11.83
C ASP A 250 26.22 2.69 -12.98
N LEU A 251 26.77 3.91 -13.07
CA LEU A 251 26.42 4.91 -14.07
C LEU A 251 27.50 5.06 -15.15
N ASP A 252 28.53 4.22 -15.16
CA ASP A 252 29.69 4.40 -16.06
C ASP A 252 29.30 4.29 -17.54
N ASN A 253 28.24 3.50 -17.82
CA ASN A 253 27.70 3.28 -19.16
C ASN A 253 26.45 4.12 -19.47
N LEU A 254 26.15 5.15 -18.67
CA LEU A 254 24.98 5.99 -18.86
C LEU A 254 25.16 6.92 -20.06
N ILE A 255 24.31 6.72 -21.08
CA ILE A 255 24.21 7.62 -22.23
C ILE A 255 23.00 8.52 -21.99
N LYS A 256 23.24 9.77 -21.59
CA LYS A 256 22.19 10.77 -21.37
C LYS A 256 21.64 11.29 -22.70
N LYS A 257 20.35 11.66 -22.69
CA LYS A 257 19.69 12.34 -23.82
C LYS A 257 20.16 13.79 -23.96
N ARG A 258 20.39 14.49 -22.83
CA ARG A 258 21.04 15.80 -22.70
C ARG A 258 21.80 15.85 -21.37
N ASP A 259 22.93 16.55 -21.32
CA ASP A 259 23.71 16.72 -20.09
C ASP A 259 23.09 17.75 -19.13
N SER A 260 22.46 18.79 -19.70
CA SER A 260 21.71 19.83 -18.98
C SER A 260 20.29 19.39 -18.66
N ASP A 261 19.84 19.60 -17.42
CA ASP A 261 18.45 19.35 -16.99
C ASP A 261 17.44 20.22 -17.77
N PHE A 262 17.88 21.35 -18.33
CA PHE A 262 17.06 22.25 -19.16
C PHE A 262 17.40 22.17 -20.67
N GLY A 263 18.07 21.09 -21.09
CA GLY A 263 18.59 20.95 -22.46
C GLY A 263 17.54 21.17 -23.55
N PHE A 264 16.31 20.66 -23.37
CA PHE A 264 15.24 20.82 -24.36
C PHE A 264 14.82 22.28 -24.55
N VAL A 265 14.65 23.03 -23.46
CA VAL A 265 14.29 24.45 -23.50
C VAL A 265 15.42 25.31 -24.06
N GLN A 266 16.68 24.96 -23.75
CA GLN A 266 17.86 25.62 -24.34
C GLN A 266 17.91 25.40 -25.85
N ASP A 267 17.57 24.21 -26.32
CA ASP A 267 17.50 23.87 -27.74
C ASP A 267 16.36 24.65 -28.46
N MET A 268 15.18 24.76 -27.84
CA MET A 268 14.08 25.61 -28.33
C MET A 268 14.49 27.09 -28.41
N HIS A 269 15.18 27.59 -27.38
CA HIS A 269 15.71 28.95 -27.33
C HIS A 269 16.67 29.22 -28.49
N PHE A 270 17.62 28.31 -28.73
CA PHE A 270 18.55 28.42 -29.85
C PHE A 270 17.85 28.46 -31.22
N VAL A 271 16.81 27.65 -31.41
CA VAL A 271 16.01 27.66 -32.66
C VAL A 271 15.35 29.02 -32.86
N LEU A 272 14.73 29.57 -31.82
CA LEU A 272 14.06 30.88 -31.87
C LEU A 272 15.05 32.04 -32.08
N GLU A 273 16.24 31.99 -31.49
CA GLU A 273 17.31 32.97 -31.74
C GLU A 273 17.85 32.86 -33.17
N SER A 274 17.96 31.65 -33.70
CA SER A 274 18.41 31.40 -35.07
C SER A 274 17.40 31.86 -36.13
N LEU A 275 16.15 32.12 -35.74
CA LEU A 275 15.02 32.51 -36.58
C LEU A 275 14.79 34.04 -36.60
N GLN A 276 15.85 34.85 -36.65
CA GLN A 276 15.70 36.29 -36.90
C GLN A 276 15.12 36.61 -38.29
N LYS A 277 15.31 35.70 -39.25
CA LYS A 277 14.70 35.73 -40.59
C LYS A 277 14.06 34.38 -40.91
N PRO A 278 12.96 34.36 -41.70
CA PRO A 278 12.36 33.11 -42.15
C PRO A 278 13.41 32.20 -42.80
N SER A 279 13.48 30.95 -42.37
CA SER A 279 14.52 30.01 -42.79
C SER A 279 13.94 28.62 -43.03
N GLU A 280 14.55 27.87 -43.95
CA GLU A 280 14.15 26.50 -44.24
C GLU A 280 14.38 25.57 -43.03
N ILE A 281 13.44 24.63 -42.80
CA ILE A 281 13.53 23.64 -41.72
C ILE A 281 14.86 22.89 -41.72
N LYS A 282 15.34 22.46 -42.90
CA LYS A 282 16.56 21.66 -43.02
C LYS A 282 17.77 22.42 -42.48
N SER A 283 17.89 23.69 -42.87
CA SER A 283 18.98 24.57 -42.42
C SER A 283 18.98 24.76 -40.90
N ILE A 284 17.79 24.90 -40.29
CA ILE A 284 17.65 25.06 -38.83
C ILE A 284 18.01 23.76 -38.10
N LYS A 285 17.55 22.61 -38.58
CA LYS A 285 17.91 21.30 -38.02
C LYS A 285 19.42 21.07 -38.05
N ASP A 286 20.09 21.43 -39.13
CA ASP A 286 21.55 21.32 -39.24
C ASP A 286 22.28 22.25 -38.28
N LYS A 287 21.80 23.49 -38.11
CA LYS A 287 22.35 24.43 -37.12
C LYS A 287 22.17 23.92 -35.69
N LEU A 288 20.97 23.42 -35.36
CA LEU A 288 20.67 22.87 -34.04
C LEU A 288 21.54 21.64 -33.74
N LYS A 289 21.67 20.72 -34.69
CA LYS A 289 22.53 19.54 -34.55
C LYS A 289 24.00 19.92 -34.28
N LYS A 290 24.53 20.92 -35.01
CA LYS A 290 25.88 21.45 -34.79
C LYS A 290 26.02 22.14 -33.43
N HIS A 291 24.99 22.86 -32.98
CA HIS A 291 24.98 23.52 -31.68
C HIS A 291 25.03 22.51 -30.53
N ILE A 292 24.14 21.51 -30.55
CA ILE A 292 24.11 20.46 -29.53
C ILE A 292 25.43 19.67 -29.51
N SER A 293 25.98 19.32 -30.69
CA SER A 293 27.26 18.59 -30.77
C SER A 293 28.45 19.38 -30.21
N LYS A 294 28.36 20.72 -30.15
CA LYS A 294 29.39 21.57 -29.52
C LYS A 294 29.26 21.62 -28.00
N ILE A 295 28.03 21.61 -27.50
CA ILE A 295 27.75 21.70 -26.06
C ILE A 295 27.94 20.32 -25.41
N ASP A 296 27.39 19.27 -26.03
CA ASP A 296 27.41 17.90 -25.54
C ASP A 296 28.04 16.97 -26.60
N PRO A 297 29.39 16.91 -26.69
CA PRO A 297 30.09 16.18 -27.76
C PRO A 297 29.93 14.65 -27.68
N LYS A 298 29.46 14.13 -26.54
CA LYS A 298 29.28 12.69 -26.30
C LYS A 298 27.88 12.19 -26.65
N ILE A 299 26.96 13.07 -27.05
CA ILE A 299 25.55 12.72 -27.24
C ILE A 299 25.26 12.41 -28.71
N HIS A 300 24.58 11.28 -28.95
CA HIS A 300 24.04 10.97 -30.26
C HIS A 300 22.64 11.56 -30.42
N ILE A 301 22.51 12.53 -31.34
CA ILE A 301 21.23 13.21 -31.61
C ILE A 301 20.47 12.47 -32.71
N ALA A 302 19.34 11.87 -32.35
CA ALA A 302 18.40 11.31 -33.31
C ALA A 302 17.64 12.43 -34.05
N ASN A 303 17.30 12.22 -35.32
CA ASN A 303 16.50 13.20 -36.08
C ASN A 303 15.12 13.42 -35.45
N SER A 304 14.53 12.38 -34.85
CA SER A 304 13.26 12.47 -34.12
C SER A 304 13.30 13.48 -32.96
N TYR A 305 14.46 13.68 -32.33
CA TYR A 305 14.62 14.72 -31.31
C TYR A 305 14.54 16.13 -31.92
N LEU A 306 15.24 16.36 -33.04
CA LEU A 306 15.21 17.66 -33.73
C LEU A 306 13.80 17.98 -34.23
N ASP A 307 13.09 16.97 -34.71
CA ASP A 307 11.68 17.08 -35.10
C ASP A 307 10.82 17.48 -33.89
N SER A 308 10.97 16.80 -32.75
CA SER A 308 10.20 17.11 -31.53
C SER A 308 10.37 18.55 -31.04
N VAL A 309 11.58 19.12 -31.10
CA VAL A 309 11.84 20.52 -30.71
C VAL A 309 11.07 21.49 -31.62
N ILE A 310 11.10 21.26 -32.93
CA ILE A 310 10.42 22.12 -33.92
C ILE A 310 8.90 21.96 -33.82
N ASP A 311 8.41 20.73 -33.75
CA ASP A 311 6.99 20.42 -33.62
C ASP A 311 6.42 21.06 -32.35
N LYS A 312 7.20 21.08 -31.25
CA LYS A 312 6.79 21.76 -30.03
C LYS A 312 6.63 23.26 -30.22
N LEU A 313 7.60 23.91 -30.87
CA LEU A 313 7.56 25.34 -31.17
C LEU A 313 6.38 25.73 -32.08
N ILE A 314 6.04 24.86 -33.04
CA ILE A 314 4.87 25.03 -33.90
C ILE A 314 3.58 24.87 -33.09
N LYS A 315 3.49 23.81 -32.26
CA LYS A 315 2.31 23.50 -31.45
C LYS A 315 1.93 24.63 -30.48
N ILE A 316 2.92 25.23 -29.83
CA ILE A 316 2.71 26.37 -28.93
C ILE A 316 2.61 27.72 -29.66
N LYS A 317 2.66 27.72 -31.00
CA LYS A 317 2.55 28.90 -31.87
C LYS A 317 3.65 29.95 -31.65
N TYR A 318 4.85 29.55 -31.23
CA TYR A 318 6.02 30.43 -31.25
C TYR A 318 6.64 30.54 -32.64
N VAL A 319 6.43 29.51 -33.46
CA VAL A 319 6.87 29.48 -34.85
C VAL A 319 5.67 29.12 -35.73
N SER A 320 5.57 29.75 -36.89
CA SER A 320 4.65 29.33 -37.95
C SER A 320 5.40 28.60 -39.06
N PHE A 321 4.76 27.58 -39.62
CA PHE A 321 5.30 26.74 -40.66
C PHE A 321 4.46 26.86 -41.94
N LYS A 322 5.08 27.31 -43.04
CA LYS A 322 4.47 27.39 -44.38
C LYS A 322 5.53 27.08 -45.43
N ASP A 323 5.21 26.23 -46.40
CA ASP A 323 6.07 25.93 -47.56
C ASP A 323 7.53 25.57 -47.20
N ASN A 324 7.73 24.73 -46.17
CA ASN A 324 9.04 24.36 -45.63
C ASN A 324 9.85 25.48 -44.94
N ILE A 325 9.26 26.66 -44.77
CA ILE A 325 9.86 27.83 -44.12
C ILE A 325 9.27 27.99 -42.72
N LEU A 326 10.15 28.15 -41.73
CA LEU A 326 9.79 28.52 -40.37
C LEU A 326 9.93 30.03 -40.20
N SER A 327 8.92 30.68 -39.62
CA SER A 327 8.98 32.09 -39.25
C SER A 327 8.55 32.30 -37.80
N LYS A 328 9.26 33.20 -37.12
CA LYS A 328 9.08 33.49 -35.70
C LYS A 328 7.86 34.39 -35.48
N ASN A 329 7.04 34.08 -34.49
CA ASN A 329 5.89 34.90 -34.08
C ASN A 329 6.28 35.84 -32.92
N ASP A 330 5.57 36.96 -32.78
CA ASP A 330 5.87 37.97 -31.76
C ASP A 330 5.74 37.45 -30.32
N SER A 331 4.85 36.49 -30.09
CA SER A 331 4.64 35.82 -28.80
C SER A 331 5.88 35.09 -28.25
N SER A 332 6.86 34.81 -29.10
CA SER A 332 8.09 34.14 -28.70
C SER A 332 9.13 35.10 -28.07
N ASN A 333 9.00 36.41 -28.27
CA ASN A 333 9.98 37.39 -27.79
C ASN A 333 9.98 37.51 -26.26
N GLU A 334 8.81 37.51 -25.63
CA GLU A 334 8.69 37.53 -24.16
C GLU A 334 9.28 36.26 -23.55
N TRP A 335 9.05 35.10 -24.17
CA TRP A 335 9.59 33.82 -23.72
C TRP A 335 11.13 33.76 -23.82
N LEU A 336 11.73 34.38 -24.84
CA LEU A 336 13.19 34.41 -25.00
C LEU A 336 13.90 35.15 -23.85
N LEU A 337 13.26 36.19 -23.30
CA LEU A 337 13.80 37.02 -22.21
C LEU A 337 13.74 36.34 -20.83
N MET A 338 12.97 35.26 -20.69
CA MET A 338 12.82 34.54 -19.43
C MET A 338 14.07 33.71 -19.08
N ASP A 339 14.31 33.52 -17.79
CA ASP A 339 15.29 32.56 -17.28
C ASP A 339 14.87 31.12 -17.60
N ASN A 340 15.81 30.17 -17.59
CA ASN A 340 15.55 28.77 -17.97
C ASN A 340 14.43 28.12 -17.12
N GLU A 341 14.41 28.36 -15.81
CA GLU A 341 13.36 27.84 -14.91
C GLU A 341 11.98 28.40 -15.26
N LYS A 342 11.89 29.70 -15.54
CA LYS A 342 10.64 30.36 -15.95
C LYS A 342 10.19 29.88 -17.33
N LYS A 343 11.11 29.71 -18.28
CA LYS A 343 10.83 29.18 -19.62
C LYS A 343 10.20 27.79 -19.55
N VAL A 344 10.74 26.94 -18.67
CA VAL A 344 10.26 25.59 -18.41
C VAL A 344 8.86 25.59 -17.80
N LEU A 345 8.64 26.36 -16.72
CA LEU A 345 7.33 26.46 -16.08
C LEU A 345 6.28 27.00 -17.05
N HIS A 346 6.64 28.02 -17.83
CA HIS A 346 5.78 28.57 -18.87
C HIS A 346 5.42 27.52 -19.93
N LEU A 347 6.39 26.69 -20.35
CA LEU A 347 6.16 25.60 -21.30
C LEU A 347 5.24 24.52 -20.69
N TYR A 348 5.47 24.14 -19.44
CA TYR A 348 4.70 23.11 -18.74
C TYR A 348 3.22 23.51 -18.56
N TYR A 349 2.94 24.76 -18.18
CA TYR A 349 1.58 25.29 -18.00
C TYR A 349 0.95 25.87 -19.27
N HIS A 350 1.64 25.82 -20.42
CA HIS A 350 1.15 26.45 -21.64
C HIS A 350 -0.18 25.81 -22.09
N PRO A 351 -1.26 26.58 -22.35
CA PRO A 351 -2.58 26.02 -22.71
C PRO A 351 -2.58 25.16 -23.97
N LEU A 352 -1.70 25.47 -24.94
CA LEU A 352 -1.54 24.68 -26.17
C LEU A 352 -0.59 23.49 -26.02
N ASN A 353 0.08 23.35 -24.87
CA ASN A 353 0.88 22.19 -24.54
C ASN A 353 -0.02 21.06 -23.98
N THR A 354 -1.05 20.70 -24.76
CA THR A 354 -1.93 19.58 -24.45
C THR A 354 -1.25 18.26 -24.79
N PHE A 355 -1.36 17.26 -23.93
CA PHE A 355 -0.91 15.90 -24.24
C PHE A 355 -2.11 15.17 -24.84
N GLN A 356 -2.08 14.90 -26.15
CA GLN A 356 -3.20 14.26 -26.85
C GLN A 356 -2.93 12.76 -26.96
N TYR A 357 -3.70 11.97 -26.23
CA TYR A 357 -3.78 10.52 -26.37
C TYR A 357 -5.26 10.15 -26.44
N GLU A 358 -5.67 9.46 -27.50
CA GLU A 358 -7.10 9.27 -27.84
C GLU A 358 -7.91 8.60 -26.73
N ASN A 359 -7.27 7.79 -25.88
CA ASN A 359 -7.92 6.97 -24.85
C ASN A 359 -7.73 7.48 -23.41
N PHE A 360 -6.98 8.57 -23.18
CA PHE A 360 -6.62 9.02 -21.83
C PHE A 360 -6.99 10.49 -21.59
N ASN A 361 -7.58 10.76 -20.43
CA ASN A 361 -8.04 12.09 -20.04
C ASN A 361 -6.99 12.87 -19.21
N GLU A 362 -7.27 14.12 -18.87
CA GLU A 362 -6.38 14.96 -18.04
C GLU A 362 -6.15 14.40 -16.63
N ILE A 363 -7.11 13.65 -16.08
CA ILE A 363 -6.95 12.98 -14.78
C ILE A 363 -5.86 11.91 -14.88
N SER A 364 -5.92 11.09 -15.92
CA SER A 364 -4.94 10.05 -16.24
C SER A 364 -3.55 10.63 -16.44
N LEU A 365 -3.46 11.79 -17.10
CA LEU A 365 -2.22 12.54 -17.28
C LEU A 365 -1.64 12.99 -15.93
N LYS A 366 -2.44 13.60 -15.07
CA LYS A 366 -1.99 14.06 -13.74
C LYS A 366 -1.54 12.90 -12.85
N GLU A 367 -2.24 11.77 -12.89
CA GLU A 367 -1.84 10.56 -12.16
C GLU A 367 -0.51 9.98 -12.67
N ALA A 368 -0.31 9.97 -13.99
CA ALA A 368 0.95 9.57 -14.60
C ALA A 368 2.09 10.54 -14.22
N GLU A 369 1.86 11.85 -14.18
CA GLU A 369 2.86 12.83 -13.73
C GLU A 369 3.19 12.64 -12.24
N LYS A 370 2.19 12.50 -11.36
CA LYS A 370 2.38 12.25 -9.93
C LYS A 370 3.12 10.97 -9.62
N SER A 371 3.09 9.98 -10.52
CA SER A 371 3.73 8.68 -10.31
C SER A 371 5.24 8.78 -10.05
N ILE A 372 5.89 9.86 -10.51
CA ILE A 372 7.32 10.10 -10.28
C ILE A 372 7.66 10.39 -8.81
N SER A 373 6.67 10.76 -7.97
CA SER A 373 6.88 11.01 -6.53
C SER A 373 7.49 9.80 -5.82
N LYS A 374 7.19 8.58 -6.32
CA LYS A 374 7.75 7.32 -5.80
C LYS A 374 9.27 7.20 -5.95
N VAL A 375 9.86 7.91 -6.91
CA VAL A 375 11.30 7.89 -7.20
C VAL A 375 11.95 9.26 -7.05
N ILE A 376 11.26 10.20 -6.39
CA ILE A 376 11.70 11.59 -6.25
C ILE A 376 13.08 11.69 -5.60
N ASN A 377 13.34 10.84 -4.60
CA ASN A 377 14.59 10.82 -3.83
C ASN A 377 15.62 9.82 -4.36
N CYS A 378 15.32 9.11 -5.44
CA CYS A 378 16.25 8.17 -6.07
C CYS A 378 17.10 8.87 -7.13
N GLY A 379 18.28 8.32 -7.42
CA GLY A 379 19.06 8.65 -8.62
C GLY A 379 18.42 8.11 -9.90
N TYR A 380 19.24 7.61 -10.82
CA TYR A 380 18.70 6.99 -12.05
C TYR A 380 18.03 5.65 -11.72
N VAL A 381 16.85 5.43 -12.31
CA VAL A 381 16.07 4.20 -12.21
C VAL A 381 15.69 3.69 -13.60
N TYR A 382 15.61 2.38 -13.77
CA TYR A 382 15.12 1.79 -15.02
C TYR A 382 13.61 2.02 -15.15
N PHE A 383 13.15 2.33 -16.36
CA PHE A 383 11.72 2.54 -16.62
C PHE A 383 10.91 1.27 -16.41
N ASP A 384 11.43 0.10 -16.80
CA ASP A 384 10.74 -1.17 -16.63
C ASP A 384 10.52 -1.50 -15.16
N ASP A 385 11.54 -1.30 -14.33
CA ASP A 385 11.44 -1.47 -12.87
C ASP A 385 10.50 -0.43 -12.26
N PHE A 386 10.53 0.81 -12.76
CA PHE A 386 9.60 1.84 -12.33
C PHE A 386 8.15 1.46 -12.64
N ILE A 387 7.85 0.99 -13.84
CA ILE A 387 6.47 0.64 -14.27
C ILE A 387 5.88 -0.47 -13.41
N ILE A 388 6.66 -1.51 -13.11
CA ILE A 388 6.22 -2.62 -12.24
C ILE A 388 5.85 -2.11 -10.85
N ASN A 389 6.50 -1.04 -10.38
CA ASN A 389 6.35 -0.51 -9.02
C ASN A 389 5.43 0.73 -8.95
N SER A 390 5.21 1.39 -10.07
CA SER A 390 4.29 2.50 -10.23
C SER A 390 2.87 1.93 -10.23
N PHE A 391 1.98 2.52 -9.44
CA PHE A 391 0.57 2.11 -9.39
C PHE A 391 -0.27 3.37 -9.63
N ALA A 392 0.12 4.13 -10.65
CA ALA A 392 -0.65 5.26 -11.15
C ALA A 392 -2.00 4.76 -11.67
N ASN A 393 -3.09 5.35 -11.17
CA ASN A 393 -4.45 5.03 -11.60
C ASN A 393 -4.75 5.75 -12.92
N VAL A 394 -4.16 5.25 -14.00
CA VAL A 394 -4.31 5.82 -15.36
C VAL A 394 -5.65 5.42 -16.00
N SER A 395 -6.35 4.43 -15.46
CA SER A 395 -7.66 3.97 -15.94
C SER A 395 -8.61 3.65 -14.77
N GLU A 396 -9.93 3.80 -14.98
CA GLU A 396 -10.97 3.64 -13.94
C GLU A 396 -11.00 2.22 -13.34
N GLU A 397 -10.56 1.21 -14.09
CA GLU A 397 -10.61 -0.21 -13.69
C GLU A 397 -9.48 -0.64 -12.74
N ARG A 398 -8.58 0.28 -12.33
CA ARG A 398 -7.24 -0.11 -11.84
C ARG A 398 -6.83 0.45 -10.50
N SER A 399 -7.80 0.85 -9.68
CA SER A 399 -7.51 1.00 -8.26
C SER A 399 -7.13 -0.35 -7.65
N ILE A 400 -6.18 -0.35 -6.71
CA ILE A 400 -5.84 -1.56 -5.95
C ILE A 400 -7.06 -1.94 -5.13
N GLU A 401 -7.77 -2.96 -5.58
CA GLU A 401 -9.01 -3.41 -4.99
C GLU A 401 -8.87 -4.77 -4.33
N LEU A 402 -9.57 -4.93 -3.23
CA LEU A 402 -9.71 -6.19 -2.55
C LEU A 402 -10.71 -7.07 -3.29
N LYS A 403 -10.26 -8.23 -3.79
CA LYS A 403 -11.11 -9.18 -4.52
C LYS A 403 -11.13 -10.55 -3.84
N PRO A 404 -12.26 -11.28 -3.92
CA PRO A 404 -12.32 -12.65 -3.44
C PRO A 404 -11.44 -13.56 -4.32
N PHE A 405 -10.60 -14.37 -3.69
CA PHE A 405 -9.74 -15.36 -4.32
C PHE A 405 -9.93 -16.70 -3.60
N GLY A 406 -10.81 -17.54 -4.14
CA GLY A 406 -11.22 -18.80 -3.51
C GLY A 406 -11.90 -18.56 -2.16
N LYS A 407 -11.34 -19.10 -1.08
CA LYS A 407 -11.81 -18.90 0.31
C LYS A 407 -11.18 -17.69 1.03
N SER A 408 -10.33 -16.91 0.35
CA SER A 408 -9.58 -15.80 0.92
C SER A 408 -9.82 -14.50 0.16
N TYR A 409 -9.41 -13.37 0.70
CA TYR A 409 -9.38 -12.09 -0.01
C TYR A 409 -7.93 -11.65 -0.25
N LYS A 410 -7.70 -10.97 -1.37
CA LYS A 410 -6.38 -10.40 -1.70
C LYS A 410 -6.53 -9.07 -2.41
N TYR A 411 -5.62 -8.15 -2.11
CA TYR A 411 -5.47 -6.94 -2.93
C TYR A 411 -4.88 -7.33 -4.28
N VAL A 412 -5.60 -6.97 -5.34
CA VAL A 412 -5.15 -7.21 -6.71
C VAL A 412 -4.41 -5.96 -7.18
N PHE A 413 -3.13 -6.14 -7.51
CA PHE A 413 -2.30 -5.09 -8.08
C PHE A 413 -2.56 -4.99 -9.58
N PRO A 414 -2.77 -3.78 -10.11
CA PRO A 414 -2.95 -3.59 -11.55
C PRO A 414 -1.63 -3.86 -12.29
N THR A 415 -1.69 -4.63 -13.38
CA THR A 415 -0.61 -4.75 -14.35
C THR A 415 -0.91 -3.85 -15.54
N TYR A 416 0.02 -2.97 -15.94
CA TYR A 416 -0.19 -2.12 -17.11
C TYR A 416 -0.29 -2.92 -18.40
N ASN A 417 -1.22 -2.53 -19.27
CA ASN A 417 -1.24 -3.02 -20.64
C ASN A 417 -0.19 -2.28 -21.47
N ILE A 418 0.01 -2.72 -22.71
CA ILE A 418 1.02 -2.15 -23.61
C ILE A 418 0.73 -0.67 -23.92
N GLU A 419 -0.54 -0.29 -24.05
CA GLU A 419 -0.95 1.08 -24.38
C GLU A 419 -0.69 2.05 -23.22
N GLU A 420 -1.02 1.66 -22.00
CA GLU A 420 -0.77 2.46 -20.80
C GLU A 420 0.72 2.54 -20.49
N THR A 421 1.47 1.46 -20.70
CA THR A 421 2.93 1.49 -20.54
C THR A 421 3.52 2.52 -21.52
N LYS A 422 3.05 2.56 -22.77
CA LYS A 422 3.44 3.58 -23.75
C LYS A 422 2.98 4.99 -23.36
N PHE A 423 1.78 5.13 -22.80
CA PHE A 423 1.27 6.40 -22.31
C PHE A 423 2.12 6.94 -21.16
N ILE A 424 2.35 6.16 -20.11
CA ILE A 424 3.20 6.56 -18.97
C ILE A 424 4.62 6.86 -19.45
N LYS A 425 5.15 6.04 -20.37
CA LYS A 425 6.47 6.28 -20.96
C LYS A 425 6.53 7.62 -21.66
N SER A 426 5.56 7.96 -22.51
CA SER A 426 5.56 9.22 -23.25
C SER A 426 5.31 10.43 -22.34
N VAL A 427 4.50 10.29 -21.28
CA VAL A 427 4.36 11.34 -20.25
C VAL A 427 5.71 11.61 -19.58
N ILE A 428 6.44 10.58 -19.15
CA ILE A 428 7.72 10.75 -18.45
C ILE A 428 8.83 11.16 -19.44
N PHE A 429 8.97 10.46 -20.56
CA PHE A 429 10.12 10.57 -21.46
C PHE A 429 10.03 11.72 -22.47
N ASP A 430 8.81 12.23 -22.70
CA ASP A 430 8.59 13.37 -23.57
C ASP A 430 8.14 14.55 -22.72
N ARG A 431 6.92 14.55 -22.18
CA ARG A 431 6.34 15.74 -21.52
C ARG A 431 7.14 16.22 -20.32
N LEU A 432 7.46 15.35 -19.37
CA LEU A 432 8.20 15.75 -18.16
C LEU A 432 9.67 16.09 -18.45
N PHE A 433 10.26 15.47 -19.47
CA PHE A 433 11.63 15.77 -19.89
C PHE A 433 11.72 17.10 -20.65
N GLU A 434 10.77 17.39 -21.51
CA GLU A 434 10.65 18.70 -22.19
C GLU A 434 10.49 19.83 -21.16
N ALA A 435 9.79 19.54 -20.06
CA ALA A 435 9.63 20.43 -18.92
C ALA A 435 10.81 20.35 -17.92
N GLY A 436 11.93 19.70 -18.23
CA GLY A 436 13.09 19.62 -17.34
C GLY A 436 12.82 19.06 -15.93
N ILE A 437 11.69 18.38 -15.73
CA ILE A 437 11.27 17.75 -14.46
C ILE A 437 12.01 16.43 -14.28
N VAL A 438 12.30 15.75 -15.39
CA VAL A 438 13.09 14.51 -15.40
C VAL A 438 14.27 14.61 -16.38
N SER A 439 15.37 13.93 -16.03
CA SER A 439 16.51 13.71 -16.91
C SER A 439 16.51 12.25 -17.36
N ILE A 440 16.70 12.03 -18.66
CA ILE A 440 16.60 10.70 -19.29
C ILE A 440 17.97 10.25 -19.77
N GLY A 441 18.21 8.94 -19.70
CA GLY A 441 19.30 8.29 -20.40
C GLY A 441 18.99 6.84 -20.73
N SER A 442 20.01 6.15 -21.23
CA SER A 442 19.97 4.71 -21.47
C SER A 442 21.25 4.04 -20.98
N ILE A 443 21.11 2.83 -20.44
CA ILE A 443 22.24 1.96 -20.05
C ILE A 443 22.01 0.61 -20.72
N LYS A 444 22.95 0.15 -21.55
CA LYS A 444 22.85 -1.13 -22.28
C LYS A 444 21.51 -1.29 -23.03
N ALA A 445 21.06 -0.23 -23.70
CA ALA A 445 19.78 -0.14 -24.42
C ALA A 445 18.51 -0.24 -23.56
N LYS A 446 18.63 -0.16 -22.22
CA LYS A 446 17.49 0.00 -21.32
C LYS A 446 17.30 1.46 -20.98
N ASP A 447 16.05 1.92 -21.08
CA ASP A 447 15.65 3.28 -20.77
C ASP A 447 15.66 3.54 -19.27
N CYS A 448 16.24 4.66 -18.85
CA CYS A 448 16.31 5.07 -17.46
C CYS A 448 16.08 6.58 -17.32
N PHE A 449 15.62 6.98 -16.14
CA PHE A 449 15.37 8.39 -15.84
C PHE A 449 15.67 8.70 -14.37
N ARG A 450 15.82 9.99 -14.07
CA ARG A 450 15.89 10.53 -12.70
C ARG A 450 15.04 11.79 -12.59
N VAL A 451 14.54 12.08 -11.41
CA VAL A 451 13.85 13.35 -11.13
C VAL A 451 14.90 14.46 -10.91
N THR A 452 14.75 15.60 -11.58
CA THR A 452 15.68 16.74 -11.45
C THR A 452 15.39 17.54 -10.18
N LYS A 453 16.24 18.53 -9.86
CA LYS A 453 15.98 19.42 -8.71
C LYS A 453 14.65 20.18 -8.86
N LEU A 454 14.32 20.62 -10.08
CA LEU A 454 13.03 21.27 -10.35
C LEU A 454 11.86 20.29 -10.15
N GLY A 455 12.01 19.05 -10.63
CA GLY A 455 11.00 18.02 -10.44
C GLY A 455 10.78 17.68 -8.97
N LYS A 456 11.84 17.69 -8.15
CA LYS A 456 11.70 17.55 -6.69
C LYS A 456 10.81 18.66 -6.12
N LEU A 457 11.16 19.93 -6.35
CA LEU A 457 10.40 21.07 -5.85
C LEU A 457 8.91 21.05 -6.25
N LEU A 458 8.59 20.57 -7.45
CA LEU A 458 7.19 20.53 -7.93
C LEU A 458 6.36 19.38 -7.35
N PHE A 459 7.00 18.28 -6.90
CA PHE A 459 6.32 17.06 -6.48
C PHE A 459 6.66 16.60 -5.05
N GLU A 460 7.48 17.35 -4.29
CA GLU A 460 7.86 17.04 -2.89
C GLU A 460 6.71 17.26 -1.88
N GLU A 461 5.67 18.02 -2.24
CA GLU A 461 4.55 18.41 -1.35
C GLU A 461 3.16 17.92 -1.80
N VAL A 462 3.02 16.66 -2.24
CA VAL A 462 1.69 16.06 -2.51
C VAL A 462 1.49 14.74 -1.78
#